data_AF-A0A0C9W3C9-F1
#
_entry.id   AF-A0A0C9W3C9-F1
#
_cell.length_a   1.000
_cell.length_b   1.000
_cell.length_c   1.000
_cell.angle_alpha   90.00
_cell.angle_beta   90.00
_cell.angle_gamma   90.00
#
_symmetry.space_group_name_H-M   'P 1'
#
loop_
_entity.id
_entity.type
_entity.pdbx_description
1 polymer ?
#
loop_
_entity_poly.entity_id
_entity_poly.type
_entity_poly.pdbx_seq_one_letter_code
_entity_poly.pdbx_strand_id
1 'polypeptide(L)'
;TINSRFSIKKDHNQGLNYQYDAVVRNREERKHMLGGDCECCQDYYKAVGPLPTPRVPLWQSPKRKAPYSPHLPANDKENADEIEQHKQRISRHRHHWHRAKTPPGYWDIGFPDTQEASDINRRAAEMHKRKLIDVETEAK
;
A
#
# COMPACT_ATOMS: atom_id res chain seq x y z
N THR A 1 20.39 -13.21 6.75
CA THR A 1 19.59 -11.95 6.65
C THR A 1 18.69 -12.05 5.42
N ILE A 2 17.71 -11.16 5.20
CA ILE A 2 16.82 -11.23 4.01
C ILE A 2 17.64 -11.32 2.71
N ASN A 3 18.66 -10.46 2.59
CA ASN A 3 19.54 -10.39 1.42
C ASN A 3 20.42 -11.64 1.21
N SER A 4 20.50 -12.56 2.18
CA SER A 4 21.20 -13.85 2.00
C SER A 4 20.30 -14.94 1.44
N ARG A 5 18.97 -14.78 1.53
CA ARG A 5 17.98 -15.75 1.01
C ARG A 5 17.37 -15.29 -0.32
N PHE A 6 17.22 -13.98 -0.51
CA PHE A 6 16.55 -13.41 -1.66
C PHE A 6 17.45 -12.40 -2.36
N SER A 7 17.41 -12.40 -3.70
CA SER A 7 18.13 -11.47 -4.56
C SER A 7 17.17 -10.68 -5.44
N ILE A 8 17.44 -9.39 -5.64
CA ILE A 8 16.62 -8.53 -6.51
C ILE A 8 16.85 -8.90 -7.98
N LYS A 9 15.76 -8.99 -8.74
CA LYS A 9 15.80 -9.17 -10.20
C LYS A 9 16.30 -7.90 -10.87
N LYS A 10 17.54 -7.92 -11.37
CA LYS A 10 18.22 -6.77 -11.98
C LYS A 10 17.46 -6.19 -13.18
N ASP A 11 16.80 -7.03 -13.97
CA ASP A 11 16.08 -6.63 -15.19
C ASP A 11 14.93 -5.64 -14.89
N HIS A 12 14.31 -5.76 -13.72
CA HIS A 12 13.25 -4.87 -13.25
C HIS A 12 13.76 -3.73 -12.35
N ASN A 13 15.08 -3.61 -12.19
CA ASN A 13 15.72 -2.70 -11.23
C ASN A 13 16.93 -1.98 -11.86
N GLN A 14 16.82 -1.64 -13.15
CA GLN A 14 17.83 -0.89 -13.90
C GLN A 14 19.24 -1.53 -13.89
N GLY A 15 19.32 -2.86 -13.80
CA GLY A 15 20.58 -3.59 -13.76
C GLY A 15 21.23 -3.67 -12.37
N LEU A 16 20.65 -3.02 -11.35
CA LEU A 16 21.23 -2.92 -10.01
C LEU A 16 20.79 -4.08 -9.11
N ASN A 17 21.67 -4.48 -8.19
CA ASN A 17 21.45 -5.59 -7.25
C ASN A 17 20.92 -5.16 -5.87
N TYR A 18 20.66 -3.87 -5.68
CA TYR A 18 20.10 -3.29 -4.46
C TYR A 18 18.82 -2.54 -4.80
N GLN A 19 17.94 -2.33 -3.82
CA GLN A 19 16.68 -1.62 -3.99
C GLN A 19 16.90 -0.20 -4.54
N TYR A 20 16.69 -0.01 -5.84
CA TYR A 20 16.92 1.27 -6.51
C TYR A 20 15.63 2.07 -6.57
N ASP A 21 15.72 3.36 -6.23
CA ASP A 21 14.62 4.32 -6.31
C ASP A 21 15.11 5.58 -7.01
N ALA A 22 14.31 6.09 -7.93
CA ALA A 22 14.61 7.30 -8.69
C ALA A 22 13.36 8.16 -8.84
N VAL A 23 13.58 9.46 -9.08
CA VAL A 23 12.49 10.41 -9.25
C VAL A 23 11.88 10.25 -10.65
N VAL A 24 10.71 9.61 -10.69
CA VAL A 24 9.89 9.48 -11.91
C VAL A 24 9.03 10.72 -12.11
N ARG A 25 9.29 11.48 -13.18
CA ARG A 25 8.50 12.67 -13.57
C ARG A 25 7.43 12.36 -14.62
N ASN A 26 7.64 11.34 -15.43
CA ASN A 26 6.70 10.96 -16.48
C ASN A 26 5.42 10.36 -15.87
N ARG A 27 4.26 10.81 -16.35
CA ARG A 27 2.95 10.40 -15.84
C ARG A 27 2.65 8.93 -16.11
N GLU A 28 2.94 8.44 -17.31
CA GLU A 28 2.67 7.06 -17.70
C GLU A 28 3.60 6.10 -16.97
N GLU A 29 4.90 6.42 -16.85
CA GLU A 29 5.83 5.64 -16.03
C GLU A 29 5.36 5.57 -14.56
N ARG A 30 4.95 6.71 -14.00
CA ARG A 30 4.43 6.78 -12.63
C ARG A 30 3.18 5.91 -12.45
N LYS A 31 2.35 5.71 -13.47
CA LYS A 31 1.15 4.85 -13.40
C LYS A 31 1.50 3.37 -13.16
N HIS A 32 2.67 2.93 -13.60
CA HIS A 32 3.16 1.57 -13.39
C HIS A 32 3.73 1.34 -11.98
N MET A 33 3.97 2.40 -11.19
CA MET A 33 4.39 2.29 -9.81
C MET A 33 3.23 1.88 -8.90
N LEU A 34 3.53 1.21 -7.79
CA LEU A 34 2.55 0.80 -6.80
C LEU A 34 1.95 2.02 -6.09
N GLY A 35 0.62 2.08 -6.03
CA GLY A 35 -0.14 3.08 -5.30
C GLY A 35 -0.11 2.75 -3.81
N GLY A 36 0.57 3.59 -3.06
CA GLY A 36 0.64 3.50 -1.61
C GLY A 36 -0.36 4.43 -0.93
N ASP A 37 -0.57 4.19 0.35
CA ASP A 37 -1.27 5.05 1.27
C ASP A 37 -0.34 5.37 2.44
N CYS A 38 -0.18 6.67 2.74
CA CYS A 38 0.45 7.10 3.97
C CYS A 38 -0.56 7.05 5.12
N GLU A 39 -0.08 7.24 6.35
CA GLU A 39 -0.94 7.27 7.56
C GLU A 39 -2.13 8.23 7.40
N CYS A 40 -1.93 9.39 6.75
CA CYS A 40 -3.01 10.34 6.50
C CYS A 40 -4.01 9.89 5.41
N CYS A 41 -3.58 9.08 4.43
CA CYS A 41 -4.43 8.63 3.33
C CYS A 41 -5.16 7.32 3.63
N GLN A 42 -4.68 6.51 4.58
CA GLN A 42 -5.32 5.25 4.97
C GLN A 42 -6.78 5.46 5.36
N ASP A 43 -7.06 6.45 6.20
CA ASP A 43 -8.41 6.69 6.71
C ASP A 43 -9.34 7.25 5.63
N TYR A 44 -8.79 7.99 4.66
CA TYR A 44 -9.54 8.41 3.48
C TYR A 44 -10.06 7.19 2.69
N TYR A 45 -9.21 6.21 2.38
CA TYR A 45 -9.63 5.04 1.61
C TYR A 45 -10.58 4.13 2.39
N LYS A 46 -10.38 3.98 3.71
CA LYS A 46 -11.34 3.26 4.58
C LYS A 46 -12.73 3.91 4.57
N ALA A 47 -12.78 5.25 4.58
CA ALA A 47 -14.04 5.99 4.63
C ALA A 47 -14.76 6.04 3.27
N VAL A 48 -14.02 6.26 2.18
CA VAL A 48 -14.59 6.37 0.83
C VAL A 48 -14.95 5.00 0.26
N GLY A 49 -14.16 3.97 0.56
CA GLY A 49 -14.38 2.64 0.03
C GLY A 49 -14.00 2.53 -1.46
N PRO A 50 -14.72 1.73 -2.25
CA PRO A 50 -14.38 1.44 -3.64
C PRO A 50 -14.59 2.66 -4.55
N LEU A 51 -13.96 2.64 -5.73
CA LEU A 51 -14.05 3.75 -6.68
C LEU A 51 -15.49 3.89 -7.20
N PRO A 52 -16.15 5.06 -7.08
CA PRO A 52 -17.53 5.22 -7.52
C PRO A 52 -17.65 5.06 -9.03
N THR A 53 -18.74 4.44 -9.48
CA THR A 53 -19.05 4.32 -10.90
C THR A 53 -19.29 5.71 -11.50
N PRO A 54 -18.65 6.08 -12.64
CA PRO A 54 -18.85 7.38 -13.25
C PRO A 54 -20.33 7.61 -13.57
N ARG A 55 -20.92 8.65 -12.99
CA ARG A 55 -22.30 9.06 -13.30
C ARG A 55 -22.28 9.92 -14.55
N VAL A 56 -23.20 9.65 -15.48
CA VAL A 56 -23.44 10.55 -16.62
C VAL A 56 -23.90 11.91 -16.11
N PRO A 57 -23.54 13.01 -16.79
CA PRO A 57 -23.93 14.35 -16.35
C PRO A 57 -25.45 14.51 -16.30
N LEU A 58 -25.93 15.09 -15.20
CA LEU A 58 -27.37 15.32 -14.96
C LEU A 58 -28.01 16.32 -15.93
N TRP A 59 -27.21 17.07 -16.71
CA TRP A 59 -27.74 18.00 -17.72
C TRP A 59 -28.32 17.26 -18.94
N GLN A 60 -27.98 15.97 -19.13
CA GLN A 60 -28.64 15.13 -20.11
C GLN A 60 -29.75 14.35 -19.42
N SER A 61 -31.00 14.60 -19.82
CA SER A 61 -32.15 13.85 -19.33
C SER A 61 -31.90 12.34 -19.51
N PRO A 62 -31.96 11.53 -18.43
CA PRO A 62 -31.79 10.09 -18.55
C PRO A 62 -32.78 9.53 -19.57
N LYS A 63 -32.28 8.93 -20.65
CA LYS A 63 -33.16 8.45 -21.74
C LYS A 63 -34.08 7.30 -21.31
N ARG A 64 -33.87 6.71 -20.13
CA ARG A 64 -34.69 5.63 -19.52
C ARG A 64 -34.58 5.69 -17.99
N LYS A 65 -35.65 5.31 -17.27
CA LYS A 65 -35.57 5.00 -15.83
C LYS A 65 -34.73 3.73 -15.67
N ALA A 66 -33.44 3.87 -15.36
CA ALA A 66 -32.65 2.74 -14.91
C ALA A 66 -33.27 2.24 -13.58
N PRO A 67 -33.47 0.92 -13.40
CA PRO A 67 -33.93 0.40 -12.11
C PRO A 67 -32.89 0.81 -11.06
N TYR A 68 -33.35 1.54 -10.05
CA TYR A 68 -32.59 1.81 -8.84
C TYR A 68 -32.17 0.47 -8.26
N SER A 69 -30.87 0.17 -8.26
CA SER A 69 -30.32 -0.99 -7.56
C SER A 69 -30.07 -0.55 -6.11
N PRO A 70 -30.86 -1.03 -5.14
CA PRO A 70 -30.55 -0.82 -3.74
C PRO A 70 -29.25 -1.56 -3.45
N HIS A 71 -28.37 -0.91 -2.68
CA HIS A 71 -27.12 -1.46 -2.15
C HIS A 71 -27.23 -2.97 -1.87
N LEU A 72 -26.55 -3.77 -2.69
CA LEU A 72 -26.35 -5.19 -2.44
C LEU A 72 -25.55 -5.35 -1.13
N PRO A 73 -25.84 -6.35 -0.29
CA PRO A 73 -25.11 -6.57 0.95
C PRO A 73 -23.64 -6.85 0.63
N ALA A 74 -22.76 -6.09 1.25
CA ALA A 74 -21.33 -6.08 0.98
C ALA A 74 -20.70 -7.43 1.36
N ASN A 75 -19.99 -8.03 0.41
CA ASN A 75 -19.00 -9.06 0.71
C ASN A 75 -17.72 -8.32 1.15
N ASP A 76 -17.38 -8.37 2.43
CA ASP A 76 -16.27 -7.59 3.02
C ASP A 76 -14.93 -7.80 2.30
N LYS A 77 -14.73 -8.99 1.70
CA LYS A 77 -13.51 -9.33 0.97
C LYS A 77 -13.45 -8.70 -0.42
N GLU A 78 -14.57 -8.66 -1.14
CA GLU A 78 -14.67 -7.99 -2.44
C GLU A 78 -14.45 -6.48 -2.30
N ASN A 79 -14.89 -5.91 -1.19
CA ASN A 79 -14.70 -4.50 -0.86
C ASN A 79 -13.20 -4.14 -0.69
N ALA A 80 -12.41 -5.02 -0.06
CA ALA A 80 -10.97 -4.77 0.16
C ALA A 80 -10.18 -4.69 -1.16
N ASP A 81 -10.42 -5.63 -2.09
CA ASP A 81 -9.76 -5.66 -3.40
C ASP A 81 -10.17 -4.45 -4.25
N GLU A 82 -11.43 -4.02 -4.18
CA GLU A 82 -11.91 -2.81 -4.86
C GLU A 82 -11.30 -1.53 -4.27
N ILE A 83 -11.13 -1.46 -2.95
CA ILE A 83 -10.42 -0.36 -2.28
C ILE A 83 -8.95 -0.34 -2.70
N GLU A 84 -8.29 -1.50 -2.81
CA GLU A 84 -6.91 -1.58 -3.28
C GLU A 84 -6.79 -1.11 -4.74
N GLN A 85 -7.71 -1.53 -5.61
CA GLN A 85 -7.78 -1.04 -6.99
C GLN A 85 -8.04 0.47 -7.05
N HIS A 86 -8.92 0.99 -6.19
CA HIS A 86 -9.16 2.42 -6.05
C HIS A 86 -7.85 3.14 -5.70
N LYS A 87 -7.12 2.67 -4.69
CA LYS A 87 -5.80 3.20 -4.29
C LYS A 87 -4.81 3.15 -5.45
N GLN A 88 -4.69 2.02 -6.14
CA GLN A 88 -3.78 1.87 -7.28
C GLN A 88 -4.08 2.85 -8.42
N ARG A 89 -5.36 3.18 -8.63
CA ARG A 89 -5.79 4.11 -9.69
C ARG A 89 -5.52 5.57 -9.34
N ILE A 90 -5.89 6.01 -8.15
CA ILE A 90 -5.92 7.46 -7.84
C ILE A 90 -4.82 7.94 -6.91
N SER A 91 -4.07 7.04 -6.26
CA SER A 91 -3.14 7.48 -5.22
C SER A 91 -2.08 8.45 -5.74
N ARG A 92 -1.90 9.52 -4.95
CA ARG A 92 -0.81 10.48 -5.11
C ARG A 92 0.51 9.91 -4.60
N HIS A 93 0.50 8.96 -3.67
CA HIS A 93 1.70 8.31 -3.16
C HIS A 93 1.99 7.08 -4.01
N ARG A 94 3.16 7.05 -4.64
CA ARG A 94 3.56 5.94 -5.50
C ARG A 94 5.03 5.62 -5.30
N HIS A 95 5.35 4.34 -5.29
CA HIS A 95 6.71 3.83 -5.06
C HIS A 95 6.96 2.56 -5.89
N HIS A 96 8.22 2.31 -6.25
CA HIS A 96 8.63 0.99 -6.74
C HIS A 96 8.74 -0.01 -5.58
N TRP A 97 9.12 0.51 -4.41
CA TRP A 97 9.37 -0.28 -3.23
C TRP A 97 8.74 0.34 -2.00
N HIS A 98 8.10 -0.49 -1.16
CA HIS A 98 7.58 0.00 0.10
C HIS A 98 8.72 0.51 0.99
N ARG A 99 8.54 1.70 1.56
CA ARG A 99 9.48 2.23 2.55
C ARG A 99 9.51 1.33 3.78
N ALA A 100 10.68 1.21 4.40
CA ALA A 100 10.79 0.53 5.67
C ALA A 100 9.89 1.20 6.71
N LYS A 101 9.22 0.39 7.52
CA LYS A 101 8.43 0.89 8.65
C LYS A 101 9.39 1.43 9.71
N THR A 102 8.94 2.46 10.41
CA THR A 102 9.66 3.02 11.56
C THR A 102 9.83 1.93 12.62
N PRO A 103 11.06 1.69 13.13
CA PRO A 103 11.30 0.71 14.19
C PRO A 103 10.47 0.99 15.46
N PRO A 104 10.16 -0.04 16.26
CA PRO A 104 9.44 0.16 17.52
C PRO A 104 10.28 1.04 18.46
N GLY A 105 9.64 2.03 19.08
CA GLY A 105 10.27 2.94 20.03
C GLY A 105 11.16 4.04 19.43
N TYR A 106 11.23 4.17 18.10
CA TYR A 106 12.08 5.18 17.46
C TYR A 106 11.75 6.63 17.84
N TRP A 107 10.45 6.93 18.09
CA TRP A 107 9.98 8.25 18.48
C TRP A 107 9.86 8.44 19.99
N ASP A 108 10.22 7.43 20.79
CA ASP A 108 10.20 7.52 22.24
C ASP A 108 11.47 8.26 22.67
N ILE A 109 11.32 9.56 22.97
CA ILE A 109 12.44 10.44 23.31
C ILE A 109 12.88 10.13 24.75
N GLY A 110 13.79 9.16 24.91
CA GLY A 110 14.33 8.73 26.20
C GLY A 110 15.19 7.47 26.09
N PHE A 111 15.89 7.12 27.17
CA PHE A 111 16.49 5.79 27.28
C PHE A 111 15.44 4.84 27.85
N PRO A 112 15.10 3.74 27.17
CA PRO A 112 14.14 2.78 27.70
C PRO A 112 14.71 2.14 28.96
N ASP A 113 13.84 1.81 29.91
CA ASP A 113 14.24 0.95 31.00
C ASP A 113 14.52 -0.49 30.51
N THR A 114 14.95 -1.37 31.41
CA THR A 114 15.30 -2.75 31.03
C THR A 114 14.11 -3.58 30.52
N GLN A 115 12.90 -3.32 31.01
CA GLN A 115 11.68 -4.03 30.62
C GLN A 115 11.21 -3.52 29.24
N GLU A 116 11.18 -2.20 29.06
CA GLU A 116 10.86 -1.51 27.81
C GLU A 116 11.82 -1.91 26.69
N ALA A 117 13.13 -1.96 26.97
CA ALA A 117 14.14 -2.40 25.99
C ALA A 117 13.89 -3.84 25.54
N SER A 118 13.52 -4.74 26.46
CA SER A 118 13.14 -6.12 26.13
C SER A 118 11.90 -6.17 25.23
N ASP A 119 10.88 -5.36 25.53
CA ASP A 119 9.66 -5.28 24.74
C ASP A 119 9.90 -4.70 23.34
N ILE A 120 10.73 -3.66 23.22
CA ILE A 120 11.16 -3.08 21.95
C ILE A 120 11.88 -4.14 21.11
N ASN A 121 12.81 -4.89 21.70
CA ASN A 121 13.53 -5.96 21.02
C ASN A 121 12.60 -7.08 20.55
N ARG A 122 11.62 -7.48 21.37
CA ARG A 122 10.59 -8.46 20.97
C ARG A 122 9.79 -7.97 19.77
N ARG A 123 9.28 -6.73 19.81
CA ARG A 123 8.53 -6.11 18.70
C ARG A 123 9.39 -5.97 17.44
N ALA A 124 10.67 -5.64 17.57
CA ALA A 124 11.61 -5.55 16.46
C ALA A 124 11.82 -6.91 15.79
N ALA A 125 11.94 -7.99 16.58
CA ALA A 125 12.02 -9.35 16.07
C ALA A 125 10.74 -9.76 15.31
N GLU A 126 9.56 -9.42 15.82
CA GLU A 126 8.29 -9.64 15.13
C GLU A 126 8.20 -8.85 13.81
N MET A 127 8.63 -7.59 13.81
CA MET A 127 8.69 -6.77 12.60
C MET A 127 9.63 -7.39 11.55
N HIS A 128 10.78 -7.90 11.95
CA HIS A 128 11.70 -8.61 11.05
C HIS A 128 11.10 -9.90 10.48
N LYS A 129 10.37 -10.68 11.30
CA LYS A 129 9.65 -11.87 10.85
C LYS A 129 8.57 -11.51 9.82
N ARG A 130 7.77 -10.46 10.06
CA ARG A 130 6.77 -9.98 9.09
C ARG A 130 7.41 -9.59 7.77
N LYS A 131 8.50 -8.81 7.80
CA LYS A 131 9.23 -8.42 6.58
C LYS A 131 9.75 -9.63 5.79
N LEU A 132 10.19 -10.69 6.47
CA LEU A 132 10.61 -11.94 5.82
C LEU A 132 9.44 -12.62 5.11
N ILE A 133 8.28 -12.70 5.75
CA ILE A 133 7.05 -13.28 5.17
C ILE A 133 6.62 -12.47 3.94
N ASP A 134 6.59 -11.13 4.05
CA ASP A 134 6.21 -10.26 2.95
C ASP A 134 7.12 -10.49 1.72
N VAL A 135 8.45 -10.51 1.92
CA VAL A 135 9.41 -10.81 0.85
C VAL A 135 9.25 -12.22 0.29
N GLU A 136 8.96 -13.21 1.14
CA GLU A 136 8.69 -14.58 0.70
C GLU A 136 7.41 -14.67 -0.15
N THR A 137 6.37 -13.90 0.19
CA THR A 137 5.14 -13.83 -0.61
C THR A 137 5.35 -13.12 -1.93
N GLU A 138 6.14 -12.05 -1.97
CA GLU A 138 6.50 -11.32 -3.20
C GLU A 138 7.42 -12.13 -4.12
N ALA A 139 8.20 -13.06 -3.56
CA ALA A 139 9.14 -13.89 -4.33
C ALA A 139 8.49 -15.13 -4.97
N LYS A 140 7.27 -15.49 -4.58
CA LYS A 140 6.48 -16.59 -5.16
C LYS A 140 5.89 -16.18 -6.51
#